data_AF-A0A381ZFT6-F1
#
_entry.id   AF-A0A381ZFT6-F1
#
_cell.length_a   1.000
_cell.length_b   1.000
_cell.length_c   1.000
_cell.angle_alpha   90.00
_cell.angle_beta   90.00
_cell.angle_gamma   90.00
#
_symmetry.space_group_name_H-M   'P 1'
#
loop_
_entity.id
_entity.type
_entity.pdbx_description
1 polymer ?
#
loop_
_entity_poly.entity_id
_entity_poly.type
_entity_poly.pdbx_seq_one_letter_code
_entity_poly.pdbx_strand_id
1 'polypeptide(L)'
;MSNVVSRETHHVPITSILNGFVRRIVETAAWFNVLLIFLILFAVILRYGFHRNQLLLGFPLVPLEELQWHLYSVPFMFGLAYAITNNTHIRIDIVHMRMSDKLQHFFEIFGILFLLLPCLVVLLDFSFDYAVYSYTHNESSQSTMGLPHRWIVK
;
A
#
# COMPACT_ATOMS: atom_id res chain seq x y z
N MET A 1 -12.41 -26.62 -23.42
CA MET A 1 -12.79 -25.50 -24.31
C MET A 1 -13.58 -24.50 -23.50
N SER A 2 -12.89 -23.60 -22.79
CA SER A 2 -13.51 -22.48 -22.11
C SER A 2 -13.54 -21.31 -23.09
N ASN A 3 -14.73 -20.98 -23.59
CA ASN A 3 -14.95 -19.77 -24.36
C ASN A 3 -14.59 -18.58 -23.48
N VAL A 4 -13.40 -18.02 -23.68
CA VAL A 4 -13.03 -16.71 -23.14
C VAL A 4 -13.87 -15.72 -23.93
N VAL A 5 -15.07 -15.46 -23.43
CA VAL A 5 -15.93 -14.38 -23.91
C VAL A 5 -15.11 -13.12 -23.78
N SER A 6 -14.64 -12.59 -24.92
CA SER A 6 -14.05 -11.27 -25.01
C SER A 6 -15.13 -10.29 -24.58
N ARG A 7 -15.12 -9.90 -23.30
CA ARG A 7 -15.95 -8.81 -22.79
C ARG A 7 -15.66 -7.60 -23.67
N GLU A 8 -16.64 -7.15 -24.44
CA GLU A 8 -16.57 -5.85 -25.11
C GLU A 8 -16.38 -4.79 -24.02
N THR A 9 -15.14 -4.38 -23.82
CA THR A 9 -14.83 -3.25 -22.96
C THR A 9 -15.34 -2.01 -23.67
N HIS A 10 -16.48 -1.48 -23.22
CA HIS A 10 -16.89 -0.13 -23.59
C HIS A 10 -15.76 0.82 -23.23
N HIS A 11 -14.98 1.23 -24.25
CA HIS A 11 -13.85 2.12 -24.09
C HIS A 11 -14.36 3.53 -23.83
N VAL A 12 -14.50 3.87 -22.56
CA VAL A 12 -14.75 5.24 -22.14
C VAL A 12 -13.38 5.93 -22.00
N PRO A 13 -13.10 7.02 -22.74
CA PRO A 13 -11.78 7.66 -22.72
C PRO A 13 -11.40 8.20 -21.33
N ILE A 14 -12.39 8.50 -20.50
CA ILE A 14 -12.19 8.98 -19.13
C ILE A 14 -11.57 7.88 -18.24
N THR A 15 -12.00 6.62 -18.40
CA THR A 15 -11.52 5.53 -17.55
C THR A 15 -10.10 5.12 -17.90
N SER A 16 -9.69 5.21 -19.17
CA SER A 16 -8.32 4.92 -19.58
C SER A 16 -7.32 5.94 -19.05
N ILE A 17 -7.69 7.23 -19.01
CA ILE A 17 -6.87 8.29 -18.42
C ILE A 17 -6.72 8.08 -16.91
N LEU A 18 -7.83 7.81 -16.22
CA LEU A 18 -7.82 7.58 -14.77
C LEU A 18 -6.98 6.35 -14.41
N ASN A 19 -7.18 5.24 -15.10
CA ASN A 19 -6.40 4.01 -14.88
C ASN A 19 -4.91 4.24 -15.18
N GLY A 20 -4.58 5.01 -16.23
CA GLY A 20 -3.20 5.37 -16.54
C GLY A 20 -2.55 6.22 -15.45
N PHE A 21 -3.29 7.16 -14.87
CA PHE A 21 -2.82 7.99 -13.75
C PHE A 21 -2.55 7.15 -12.50
N VAL A 22 -3.52 6.32 -12.09
CA VAL A 22 -3.37 5.42 -10.94
C VAL A 22 -2.18 4.48 -11.15
N ARG A 23 -2.07 3.89 -12.34
CA ARG A 23 -0.98 2.97 -12.66
C ARG A 23 0.40 3.63 -12.53
N ARG A 24 0.58 4.86 -13.01
CA ARG A 24 1.84 5.60 -12.86
C ARG A 24 2.20 5.84 -11.39
N ILE A 25 1.22 6.19 -10.55
CA ILE A 25 1.45 6.38 -9.12
C ILE A 25 1.93 5.08 -8.49
N VAL A 26 1.26 3.96 -8.76
CA VAL A 26 1.64 2.66 -8.19
C VAL A 26 3.00 2.20 -8.71
N GLU A 27 3.29 2.34 -10.02
CA GLU A 27 4.60 1.98 -10.57
C GLU A 27 5.73 2.82 -9.97
N THR A 28 5.47 4.09 -9.67
CA THR A 28 6.42 4.96 -8.95
C THR A 28 6.57 4.51 -7.49
N ALA A 29 5.47 4.22 -6.80
CA ALA A 29 5.49 3.69 -5.43
C ALA A 29 6.19 2.32 -5.34
N ALA A 30 6.16 1.51 -6.40
CA ALA A 30 6.81 0.21 -6.42
C ALA A 30 8.35 0.31 -6.29
N TRP A 31 8.96 1.43 -6.67
CA TRP A 31 10.40 1.67 -6.46
C TRP A 31 10.79 1.72 -4.98
N PHE A 32 9.86 2.01 -4.07
CA PHE A 32 10.11 1.91 -2.63
C PHE A 32 10.48 0.48 -2.21
N ASN A 33 10.06 -0.56 -2.93
CA ASN A 33 10.51 -1.93 -2.65
C ASN A 33 12.00 -2.11 -2.92
N VAL A 34 12.54 -1.48 -3.97
CA VAL A 34 13.99 -1.53 -4.26
C VAL A 34 14.77 -0.85 -3.15
N LEU A 35 14.29 0.32 -2.70
CA LEU A 35 14.87 1.04 -1.56
C LEU A 35 14.78 0.20 -0.27
N LEU A 36 13.65 -0.47 -0.03
CA LEU A 36 13.45 -1.36 1.12
C LEU A 36 14.43 -2.54 1.10
N ILE A 37 14.59 -3.21 -0.05
CA ILE A 37 15.54 -4.33 -0.20
C ILE A 37 16.96 -3.84 0.13
N PHE A 38 17.35 -2.68 -0.38
CA PHE A 38 18.65 -2.09 -0.06
C PHE A 38 18.81 -1.82 1.44
N LEU A 39 17.77 -1.26 2.08
CA LEU A 39 17.79 -0.98 3.52
C LEU A 39 17.88 -2.27 4.37
N ILE A 40 17.18 -3.33 3.97
CA ILE A 40 17.25 -4.65 4.61
C ILE A 40 18.67 -5.22 4.49
N LEU A 41 19.24 -5.23 3.27
CA LEU A 41 20.60 -5.73 3.06
C LEU A 41 21.62 -4.94 3.89
N PHE A 42 21.50 -3.62 3.91
CA PHE A 42 22.34 -2.75 4.73
C PHE A 42 22.22 -3.07 6.21
N ALA A 43 21.00 -3.22 6.74
CA ALA A 43 20.75 -3.57 8.13
C ALA A 43 21.31 -4.95 8.49
N VAL A 44 21.17 -5.96 7.60
CA VAL A 44 21.72 -7.31 7.78
C VAL A 44 23.25 -7.28 7.77
N ILE A 45 23.87 -6.53 6.86
CA ILE A 45 25.33 -6.38 6.80
C ILE A 45 25.85 -5.73 8.09
N LEU A 46 25.22 -4.67 8.57
CA LEU A 46 25.59 -4.03 9.84
C LEU A 46 25.42 -4.99 11.04
N ARG A 47 24.30 -5.72 11.08
CA ARG A 47 24.00 -6.66 12.18
C ARG A 47 24.95 -7.85 12.22
N TYR A 48 25.27 -8.46 11.08
CA TYR A 48 26.07 -9.70 11.04
C TYR A 48 27.54 -9.48 10.71
N GLY A 49 27.87 -8.51 9.86
CA GLY A 49 29.25 -8.23 9.44
C GLY A 49 30.04 -7.44 10.48
N PHE A 50 29.39 -6.48 11.16
CA PHE A 50 30.07 -5.51 12.02
C PHE A 50 29.73 -5.71 13.51
N HIS A 51 28.45 -5.89 13.86
CA HIS A 51 28.04 -6.00 15.27
C HIS A 51 28.49 -7.32 15.94
N ARG A 52 28.40 -8.46 15.23
CA ARG A 52 28.83 -9.76 15.77
C ARG A 52 30.36 -9.88 15.91
N ASN A 53 31.11 -9.17 15.07
CA ASN A 53 32.56 -9.23 15.02
C ASN A 53 33.25 -8.12 15.84
N GLN A 54 32.49 -7.27 16.56
CA GLN A 54 32.99 -6.11 17.34
C GLN A 54 33.85 -5.11 16.55
N LEU A 55 33.98 -5.26 15.24
CA LEU A 55 34.63 -4.29 14.37
C LEU A 55 33.57 -3.33 13.86
N LEU A 56 33.65 -2.09 14.33
CA LEU A 56 33.06 -0.87 13.79
C LEU A 56 31.53 -0.66 13.93
N LEU A 57 31.25 0.40 14.72
CA LEU A 57 30.12 1.33 14.69
C LEU A 57 28.96 1.07 15.67
N GLY A 58 28.81 2.03 16.59
CA GLY A 58 27.57 2.31 17.32
C GLY A 58 26.46 2.90 16.43
N PHE A 59 26.32 2.40 15.20
CA PHE A 59 25.16 2.76 14.36
C PHE A 59 23.90 2.19 15.03
N PRO A 60 22.85 2.99 15.22
CA PRO A 60 21.65 2.51 15.88
C PRO A 60 20.87 1.59 14.92
N LEU A 61 20.72 0.31 15.28
CA LEU A 61 19.99 -0.67 14.46
C LEU A 61 18.46 -0.51 14.57
N VAL A 62 17.98 -0.03 15.71
CA VAL A 62 16.55 0.10 16.00
C VAL A 62 15.83 1.08 15.06
N PRO A 63 16.36 2.29 14.77
CA PRO A 63 15.76 3.21 13.80
C PRO A 63 15.75 2.64 12.38
N LEU A 64 16.79 1.89 12.01
CA LEU A 64 16.86 1.24 10.69
C LEU A 64 15.78 0.18 10.53
N GLU A 65 15.52 -0.59 11.59
CA GLU A 65 14.44 -1.57 11.60
C GLU A 65 13.09 -0.86 11.51
N GLU A 66 12.82 0.12 12.38
CA GLU A 66 11.58 0.90 12.35
C GLU A 66 11.34 1.57 10.98
N LEU A 67 12.38 2.12 10.35
CA LEU A 67 12.29 2.70 9.01
C LEU A 67 11.90 1.67 7.94
N GLN A 68 12.32 0.41 8.06
CA GLN A 68 11.91 -0.65 7.12
C GLN A 68 10.42 -0.92 7.20
N TRP A 69 9.84 -1.01 8.41
CA TRP A 69 8.39 -1.19 8.59
C TRP A 69 7.60 -0.05 7.95
N HIS A 70 8.11 1.17 8.12
CA HIS A 70 7.54 2.39 7.53
C HIS A 70 7.65 2.44 6.01
N LEU A 71 8.78 2.04 5.42
CA LEU A 71 8.93 1.98 3.97
C LEU A 71 8.13 0.83 3.34
N TYR A 72 7.92 -0.26 4.07
CA TYR A 72 7.13 -1.40 3.62
C TYR A 72 5.64 -1.09 3.49
N SER A 73 5.09 -0.22 4.36
CA SER A 73 3.67 0.12 4.32
C SER A 73 3.26 0.81 3.01
N VAL A 74 4.12 1.64 2.44
CA VAL A 74 3.86 2.41 1.21
C VAL A 74 3.46 1.50 0.03
N PRO A 75 4.33 0.61 -0.50
CA PRO A 75 3.97 -0.24 -1.62
C PRO A 75 2.84 -1.23 -1.27
N PHE A 76 2.69 -1.62 0.01
CA PHE A 76 1.58 -2.45 0.44
C PHE A 76 0.23 -1.74 0.29
N MET A 77 0.12 -0.49 0.74
CA MET A 77 -1.09 0.33 0.59
C MET A 77 -1.45 0.57 -0.88
N PHE A 78 -0.44 0.87 -1.72
CA PHE A 78 -0.66 1.07 -3.16
C PHE A 78 -0.92 -0.24 -3.93
N GLY A 79 -0.55 -1.41 -3.38
CA GLY A 79 -0.78 -2.71 -3.98
C GLY A 79 -2.26 -3.03 -4.21
N LEU A 80 -3.15 -2.60 -3.31
CA LEU A 80 -4.60 -2.76 -3.49
C LEU A 80 -5.12 -1.94 -4.67
N ALA A 81 -4.66 -0.69 -4.83
CA ALA A 81 -5.05 0.17 -5.95
C ALA A 81 -4.64 -0.44 -7.30
N TYR A 82 -3.47 -1.07 -7.36
CA TYR A 82 -3.01 -1.82 -8.54
C TYR A 82 -3.91 -3.03 -8.83
N ALA A 83 -4.23 -3.82 -7.81
CA ALA A 83 -5.05 -5.01 -7.97
C ALA A 83 -6.47 -4.71 -8.44
N ILE A 84 -7.05 -3.58 -7.99
CA ILE A 84 -8.35 -3.11 -8.44
C ILE A 84 -8.27 -2.61 -9.88
N THR A 85 -7.28 -1.76 -10.20
CA THR A 85 -7.12 -1.18 -11.56
C THR A 85 -6.88 -2.25 -12.64
N ASN A 86 -6.17 -3.32 -12.29
CA ASN A 86 -5.87 -4.42 -13.21
C ASN A 86 -6.86 -5.59 -13.12
N ASN A 87 -7.92 -5.47 -12.31
CA ASN A 87 -8.89 -6.54 -12.07
C ASN A 87 -8.24 -7.86 -11.61
N THR A 88 -7.09 -7.80 -10.93
CA THR A 88 -6.38 -8.98 -10.39
C THR A 88 -6.70 -9.25 -8.93
N HIS A 89 -7.61 -8.50 -8.33
CA HIS A 89 -8.04 -8.78 -6.96
C HIS A 89 -8.77 -10.13 -6.90
N ILE A 90 -8.50 -10.89 -5.84
CA ILE A 90 -9.09 -12.22 -5.65
C ILE A 90 -10.57 -12.03 -5.29
N ARG A 91 -11.46 -12.43 -6.20
CA ARG A 91 -12.92 -12.44 -6.03
C ARG A 91 -13.39 -13.85 -5.73
N ILE A 92 -14.12 -14.06 -4.64
CA ILE A 92 -14.73 -15.35 -4.29
C ILE A 92 -16.23 -15.26 -4.59
N ASP A 93 -16.56 -15.03 -5.86
CA ASP A 93 -17.92 -14.64 -6.22
C ASP A 93 -18.61 -15.74 -7.05
N ILE A 94 -19.03 -16.82 -6.39
CA ILE A 94 -19.75 -17.94 -7.03
C ILE A 94 -21.11 -17.47 -7.60
N VAL A 95 -21.75 -16.51 -6.94
CA VAL A 95 -23.05 -15.96 -7.36
C VAL A 95 -22.89 -15.02 -8.56
N HIS A 96 -21.80 -14.24 -8.60
CA HIS A 96 -21.52 -13.30 -9.69
C HIS A 96 -21.39 -14.00 -11.04
N MET A 97 -20.82 -15.21 -11.07
CA MET A 97 -20.69 -16.01 -12.30
C MET A 97 -22.03 -16.38 -12.96
N ARG A 98 -23.15 -16.34 -12.22
CA ARG A 98 -24.49 -16.68 -12.73
C ARG A 98 -25.33 -15.44 -13.09
N MET A 99 -24.83 -14.23 -12.84
CA MET A 99 -25.52 -12.98 -13.11
C MET A 99 -25.25 -12.48 -14.53
N SER A 100 -26.18 -11.71 -15.10
CA SER A 100 -25.96 -10.99 -16.36
C SER A 100 -24.98 -9.83 -16.17
N ASP A 101 -24.24 -9.45 -17.23
CA ASP A 101 -23.23 -8.40 -17.16
C ASP A 101 -23.77 -7.07 -16.59
N LYS A 102 -25.03 -6.71 -16.90
CA LYS A 102 -25.65 -5.49 -16.36
C LYS A 102 -25.84 -5.53 -14.84
N LEU A 103 -26.28 -6.67 -14.31
CA LEU A 103 -26.43 -6.87 -12.87
C LEU A 103 -25.07 -6.92 -12.17
N GLN A 104 -24.07 -7.53 -12.80
CA GLN A 104 -22.69 -7.57 -12.31
C GLN A 104 -22.15 -6.15 -12.05
N HIS A 105 -22.22 -5.26 -13.05
CA HIS A 105 -21.76 -3.87 -12.90
C HIS A 105 -22.60 -3.08 -11.90
N PHE A 106 -23.91 -3.32 -11.82
CA PHE A 106 -24.78 -2.66 -10.85
C PHE A 106 -24.34 -2.97 -9.41
N PHE A 107 -24.13 -4.24 -9.08
CA PHE A 107 -23.67 -4.64 -7.74
C PHE A 107 -22.26 -4.15 -7.44
N GLU A 108 -21.36 -4.10 -8.43
CA GLU A 108 -20.02 -3.57 -8.25
C GLU A 108 -20.05 -2.07 -7.91
N ILE A 109 -20.80 -1.27 -8.66
CA ILE A 109 -20.97 0.18 -8.40
C ILE A 109 -21.66 0.40 -7.05
N PHE A 110 -22.73 -0.35 -6.76
CA PHE A 110 -23.46 -0.26 -5.51
C PHE A 110 -22.57 -0.59 -4.30
N GLY A 111 -21.79 -1.69 -4.39
CA GLY A 111 -20.85 -2.08 -3.35
C GLY A 111 -19.76 -1.03 -3.12
N ILE A 112 -19.23 -0.44 -4.19
CA ILE A 112 -18.25 0.64 -4.07
C ILE A 112 -18.89 1.86 -3.37
N LEU A 113 -20.08 2.27 -3.78
CA LEU A 113 -20.68 3.51 -3.29
C LEU A 113 -21.22 3.42 -1.86
N PHE A 114 -21.81 2.29 -1.47
CA PHE A 114 -22.50 2.15 -0.19
C PHE A 114 -21.74 1.33 0.85
N LEU A 115 -20.75 0.53 0.45
CA LEU A 115 -19.97 -0.29 1.37
C LEU A 115 -18.53 0.21 1.46
N LEU A 116 -17.83 0.31 0.32
CA LEU A 116 -16.42 0.68 0.31
C LEU A 116 -16.21 2.18 0.62
N LEU A 117 -16.91 3.06 -0.09
CA LEU A 117 -16.69 4.51 -0.02
C LEU A 117 -16.99 5.09 1.37
N PRO A 118 -18.08 4.73 2.07
CA PRO A 118 -18.32 5.23 3.43
C PRO A 118 -17.26 4.74 4.42
N CYS A 119 -16.81 3.49 4.29
CA CYS A 119 -15.72 2.95 5.09
C CYS A 119 -14.41 3.72 4.86
N LEU A 120 -14.08 4.02 3.60
CA LEU A 120 -12.92 4.83 3.25
C LEU A 120 -13.00 6.25 3.81
N VAL A 121 -14.18 6.89 3.78
CA VAL A 121 -14.36 8.23 4.35
C VAL A 121 -14.10 8.22 5.85
N VAL A 122 -14.67 7.26 6.58
CA VAL A 122 -14.44 7.12 8.03
C VAL A 122 -12.95 6.87 8.31
N LEU A 123 -12.32 5.95 7.59
CA LEU A 123 -10.89 5.69 7.76
C LEU A 123 -10.04 6.93 7.52
N LEU A 124 -10.33 7.70 6.47
CA LEU A 124 -9.58 8.92 6.16
C LEU A 124 -9.75 10.00 7.23
N ASP A 125 -10.96 10.18 7.76
CA ASP A 125 -11.25 11.16 8.81
C ASP A 125 -10.43 10.87 10.07
N PHE A 126 -10.52 9.64 10.59
CA PHE A 126 -9.76 9.22 11.77
C PHE A 126 -8.24 9.18 11.52
N SER A 127 -7.79 8.74 10.34
CA SER A 127 -6.37 8.72 10.00
C SER A 127 -5.78 10.12 9.91
N PHE A 128 -6.54 11.09 9.40
CA PHE A 128 -6.07 12.46 9.28
C PHE A 128 -5.90 13.12 10.66
N ASP A 129 -6.89 13.00 11.53
CA ASP A 129 -6.80 13.51 12.91
C ASP A 129 -5.62 12.90 13.65
N TYR A 130 -5.39 11.60 13.46
CA TYR A 130 -4.27 10.89 14.07
C TYR A 130 -2.92 11.37 13.54
N ALA A 131 -2.79 11.61 12.23
CA ALA A 131 -1.58 12.15 11.63
C ALA A 131 -1.27 13.57 12.14
N VAL A 132 -2.28 14.44 12.23
CA VAL A 132 -2.13 15.81 12.76
C VAL A 132 -1.72 15.79 14.24
N TYR A 133 -2.34 14.93 15.03
CA TYR A 133 -1.98 14.76 16.44
C TYR A 133 -0.51 14.32 16.60
N SER A 134 -0.08 13.31 15.85
CA SER A 134 1.30 12.82 15.86
C SER A 134 2.32 13.87 15.42
N TYR A 135 1.98 14.69 14.42
CA TYR A 135 2.82 15.79 13.95
C TYR A 135 2.98 16.89 15.00
N THR A 136 1.87 17.37 15.55
CA THR A 136 1.86 18.48 16.54
C THR A 136 2.57 18.12 17.84
N HIS A 137 2.51 16.85 18.26
CA HIS A 137 3.14 16.36 19.48
C HIS A 137 4.59 15.87 19.27
N ASN A 138 5.14 16.00 18.05
CA ASN A 138 6.46 15.48 17.70
C ASN A 138 6.69 14.05 18.19
N GLU A 139 5.77 13.15 17.84
CA GLU A 139 5.81 11.77 18.31
C GLU A 139 7.12 11.08 17.87
N SER A 140 7.86 10.59 18.88
CA SER A 140 9.05 9.77 18.70
C SER A 140 8.72 8.29 18.94
N SER A 141 9.62 7.40 18.53
CA SER A 141 9.53 5.99 18.89
C SER A 141 9.51 5.80 20.40
N GLN A 142 8.81 4.75 20.84
CA GLN A 142 8.81 4.30 22.24
C GLN A 142 10.17 3.74 22.66
N SER A 143 10.98 3.31 21.69
CA SER A 143 12.35 2.85 21.92
C SER A 143 13.26 4.06 22.20
N THR A 144 14.06 4.00 23.27
CA THR A 144 15.02 5.06 23.66
C THR A 144 16.00 5.43 22.54
N MET A 145 16.28 4.49 21.63
CA MET A 145 17.16 4.66 20.47
C MET A 145 16.41 4.57 19.14
N GLY A 146 15.08 4.72 19.11
CA GLY A 146 14.26 4.59 17.90
C GLY A 146 14.15 5.89 17.08
N LEU A 147 13.24 5.92 16.09
CA LEU A 147 13.10 7.08 15.21
C LEU A 147 12.59 8.32 15.98
N PRO A 148 13.28 9.49 15.86
CA PRO A 148 12.89 10.70 16.57
C PRO A 148 11.63 11.37 16.00
N HIS A 149 11.38 11.21 14.70
CA HIS A 149 10.23 11.80 14.00
C HIS A 149 9.38 10.70 13.35
N ARG A 150 8.81 9.84 14.18
CA ARG A 150 8.02 8.68 13.72
C ARG A 150 6.78 9.09 12.91
N TRP A 151 6.27 10.29 13.17
CA TRP A 151 5.09 10.84 12.50
C TRP A 151 5.26 11.07 11.00
N ILE A 152 6.49 11.13 10.45
CA ILE A 152 6.73 11.39 9.01
C ILE A 152 6.12 10.30 8.11
N VAL A 153 6.07 9.06 8.61
CA VAL A 153 5.65 7.88 7.83
C VAL A 153 4.44 7.20 8.47
N LYS A 154 3.64 7.96 9.22
CA LYS A 154 2.47 7.52 9.96
C LYS A 154 1.23 8.13 9.32
#